data_AF-T0YQM4-F1
#
_entry.id   AF-T0YQM4-F1
#
_cell.length_a   1.000
_cell.length_b   1.000
_cell.length_c   1.000
_cell.angle_alpha   90.00
_cell.angle_beta   90.00
_cell.angle_gamma   90.00
#
_symmetry.space_group_name_H-M   'P 1'
#
loop_
_entity.id
_entity.type
_entity.pdbx_description
1 polymer ?
#
loop_
_entity_poly.entity_id
_entity_poly.type
_entity_poly.pdbx_seq_one_letter_code
_entity_poly.pdbx_strand_id
1 'polypeptide(L)'
;MEARGSHFDPDSFIGALPREPAARLDALRAKRDSYADQLDMDCTRYEHIRARGIAAISDSDLTIAYGGDALLACRGSLQLKTAHISLDRSVLAALDAKIEACMREIERAQPQLALF
;
A
#
# COMPACT_ATOMS: atom_id res chain seq x y z
N MET A 1 24.97 -9.50 18.27
CA MET A 1 23.89 -8.51 18.46
C MET A 1 22.92 -8.73 17.30
N GLU A 2 22.00 -9.67 17.46
CA GLU A 2 21.07 -10.07 16.40
C GLU A 2 20.06 -8.96 16.17
N ALA A 3 19.99 -8.44 14.95
CA ALA A 3 18.94 -7.52 14.54
C ALA A 3 17.61 -8.26 14.68
N ARG A 4 16.81 -7.90 15.68
CA ARG A 4 15.40 -8.30 15.76
C ARG A 4 14.75 -7.79 14.47
N GLY A 5 14.51 -8.70 13.53
CA GLY A 5 13.78 -8.38 12.32
C GLY A 5 12.46 -7.75 12.73
N SER A 6 12.27 -6.49 12.36
CA SER A 6 10.96 -5.84 12.39
C SER A 6 10.03 -6.75 11.59
N HIS A 7 9.16 -7.47 12.29
CA HIS A 7 8.16 -8.31 11.64
C HIS A 7 7.19 -7.35 10.97
N PHE A 8 7.24 -7.31 9.65
CA PHE A 8 6.30 -6.51 8.86
C PHE A 8 4.89 -7.08 9.07
N ASP A 9 4.03 -6.29 9.70
CA ASP A 9 2.62 -6.64 9.92
C ASP A 9 1.73 -5.73 9.05
N PRO A 10 1.19 -6.22 7.93
CA PRO A 10 0.32 -5.44 7.06
C PRO A 10 -1.00 -5.04 7.75
N ASP A 11 -1.44 -5.75 8.79
CA ASP A 11 -2.69 -5.43 9.50
C ASP A 11 -2.58 -4.13 10.29
N SER A 12 -1.38 -3.76 10.74
CA SER A 12 -1.13 -2.48 11.41
C SER A 12 -1.49 -1.26 10.55
N PHE A 13 -1.47 -1.41 9.21
CA PHE A 13 -1.81 -0.36 8.26
C PHE A 13 -3.31 -0.24 8.00
N ILE A 14 -4.11 -1.25 8.35
CA ILE A 14 -5.56 -1.28 8.10
C ILE A 14 -6.32 -0.48 9.17
N GLY A 15 -5.79 -0.40 10.40
CA GLY A 15 -6.34 0.43 11.46
C GLY A 15 -7.69 -0.06 11.99
N ALA A 16 -8.39 0.81 12.72
CA ALA A 16 -9.67 0.46 13.33
C ALA A 16 -10.79 0.37 12.28
N LEU A 17 -11.59 -0.70 12.36
CA LEU A 17 -12.72 -0.96 11.45
C LEU A 17 -14.06 -0.87 12.20
N PRO A 18 -15.15 -0.48 11.50
CA PRO A 18 -16.49 -0.55 12.05
C PRO A 18 -16.85 -1.98 12.53
N ARG A 19 -17.72 -2.07 13.54
CA ARG A 19 -18.21 -3.37 14.03
C ARG A 19 -19.28 -3.97 13.12
N GLU A 20 -20.16 -3.11 12.61
CA GLU A 20 -21.26 -3.51 11.73
C GLU A 20 -20.69 -4.08 10.42
N PRO A 21 -21.09 -5.30 9.99
CA PRO A 21 -20.46 -5.99 8.87
C PRO A 21 -20.52 -5.25 7.53
N ALA A 22 -21.64 -4.61 7.17
CA ALA A 22 -21.74 -3.90 5.90
C ALA A 22 -20.83 -2.65 5.87
N ALA A 23 -20.87 -1.83 6.91
CA ALA A 23 -20.00 -0.67 7.08
C ALA A 23 -18.52 -1.05 7.13
N ARG A 24 -18.20 -2.21 7.73
CA ARG A 24 -16.84 -2.77 7.75
C ARG A 24 -16.38 -3.18 6.36
N LEU A 25 -17.24 -3.82 5.57
CA LEU A 25 -16.94 -4.18 4.18
C LEU A 25 -16.70 -2.93 3.32
N ASP A 26 -17.54 -1.90 3.47
CA ASP A 26 -17.38 -0.64 2.73
C ASP A 26 -16.10 0.09 3.12
N ALA A 27 -15.76 0.13 4.42
CA ALA A 27 -14.52 0.72 4.91
C ALA A 27 -13.28 -0.03 4.37
N LEU A 28 -13.33 -1.37 4.32
CA LEU A 28 -12.26 -2.20 3.75
C LEU A 28 -12.09 -1.94 2.25
N ARG A 29 -13.19 -1.85 1.49
CA ARG A 29 -13.16 -1.54 0.05
C ARG A 29 -12.61 -0.16 -0.24
N ALA A 30 -13.10 0.87 0.45
CA ALA A 30 -12.61 2.23 0.29
C ALA A 30 -11.10 2.33 0.58
N LYS A 31 -10.62 1.60 1.59
CA LYS A 31 -9.20 1.54 1.91
C LYS A 31 -8.39 0.79 0.86
N ARG A 32 -8.90 -0.32 0.34
CA ARG A 32 -8.28 -1.07 -0.77
C ARG A 32 -8.14 -0.18 -2.00
N ASP A 33 -9.18 0.56 -2.36
CA ASP A 33 -9.15 1.46 -3.53
C ASP A 33 -8.09 2.55 -3.34
N SER A 34 -8.01 3.15 -2.14
CA SER A 34 -6.96 4.13 -1.82
C SER A 34 -5.54 3.55 -1.94
N TYR A 35 -5.31 2.30 -1.52
CA TYR A 35 -4.01 1.65 -1.68
C TYR A 35 -3.72 1.25 -3.12
N ALA A 36 -4.74 0.92 -3.92
CA ALA A 36 -4.59 0.65 -5.34
C ALA A 36 -4.19 1.92 -6.10
N ASP A 37 -4.82 3.06 -5.79
CA ASP A 37 -4.46 4.36 -6.35
C ASP A 37 -3.02 4.74 -5.97
N GLN A 38 -2.65 4.55 -4.70
CA GLN A 38 -1.29 4.82 -4.22
C GLN A 38 -0.24 3.94 -4.93
N LEU A 39 -0.55 2.65 -5.11
CA LEU A 39 0.32 1.72 -5.83
C LEU A 39 0.53 2.15 -7.29
N ASP A 40 -0.53 2.56 -7.98
CA ASP A 40 -0.44 3.04 -9.36
C ASP A 40 0.39 4.33 -9.45
N MET A 41 0.14 5.28 -8.54
CA MET A 41 0.94 6.51 -8.43
C MET A 41 2.42 6.21 -8.19
N ASP A 42 2.74 5.28 -7.28
CA ASP A 42 4.12 4.94 -6.96
C ASP A 42 4.82 4.15 -8.08
N CYS A 43 4.09 3.29 -8.80
CA CYS A 43 4.60 2.64 -10.02
C CYS A 43 4.88 3.67 -11.12
N THR A 44 3.93 4.58 -11.38
CA THR A 44 4.09 5.67 -12.35
C THR A 44 5.28 6.55 -11.98
N ARG A 45 5.43 6.89 -10.70
CA ARG A 45 6.54 7.69 -10.21
C ARG A 45 7.88 6.96 -10.35
N TYR A 46 7.93 5.66 -10.06
CA TYR A 46 9.11 4.83 -10.24
C TYR A 46 9.57 4.84 -11.70
N GLU A 47 8.67 4.57 -12.65
CA GLU A 47 9.01 4.58 -14.08
C GLU A 47 9.41 5.97 -14.57
N HIS A 48 8.79 7.03 -14.05
CA HIS A 48 9.19 8.41 -14.36
C HIS A 48 10.63 8.70 -13.93
N ILE A 49 11.01 8.30 -12.71
CA ILE A 49 12.38 8.44 -12.20
C ILE A 49 13.34 7.56 -12.99
N ARG A 50 12.94 6.33 -13.32
CA ARG A 50 13.76 5.40 -14.10
C ARG A 50 14.04 5.94 -15.50
N ALA A 51 13.08 6.59 -16.14
CA ALA A 51 13.23 7.13 -17.50
C ALA A 51 14.00 8.46 -17.54
N ARG A 52 13.74 9.37 -16.60
CA ARG A 52 14.31 10.74 -16.62
C ARG A 52 15.45 10.96 -15.64
N GLY A 53 15.76 9.98 -14.80
CA GLY A 53 16.79 10.05 -13.78
C GLY A 53 16.52 11.24 -12.84
N ILE A 54 17.54 12.09 -12.69
CA ILE A 54 17.48 13.16 -11.69
C ILE A 54 16.50 14.28 -12.03
N ALA A 55 16.25 14.51 -13.32
CA ALA A 55 15.29 15.49 -13.80
C ALA A 55 13.84 15.13 -13.42
N ALA A 56 13.58 13.91 -12.96
CA ALA A 56 12.30 13.55 -12.36
C ALA A 56 12.21 13.92 -10.88
N ILE A 57 13.33 14.00 -10.16
CA ILE A 57 13.37 13.99 -8.69
C ILE A 57 13.22 15.41 -8.13
N SER A 58 13.96 16.37 -8.67
CA SER A 58 14.00 17.74 -8.17
C SER A 58 14.41 18.70 -9.29
N ASP A 59 13.68 19.80 -9.42
CA ASP A 59 14.11 20.96 -10.20
C ASP A 59 15.06 21.89 -9.41
N SER A 60 15.22 21.64 -8.10
CA SER A 60 16.09 22.38 -7.18
C SER A 60 17.54 21.88 -7.19
N ASP A 61 18.47 22.74 -6.74
CA ASP A 61 19.90 22.43 -6.65
C ASP A 61 20.18 21.17 -5.79
N LEU A 62 20.61 20.12 -6.46
CA LEU A 62 20.94 18.80 -5.90
C LEU A 62 22.05 18.86 -4.86
N THR A 63 22.87 19.92 -4.90
CA THR A 63 23.93 20.18 -3.94
C THR A 63 23.36 20.35 -2.52
N ILE A 64 22.16 20.92 -2.41
CA ILE A 64 21.51 21.20 -1.11
C ILE A 64 20.79 19.94 -0.59
N ALA A 65 20.07 19.21 -1.45
CA ALA A 65 19.21 18.11 -1.01
C ALA A 65 19.96 16.77 -0.84
N TYR A 66 21.03 16.55 -1.61
CA TYR A 66 21.71 15.24 -1.69
C TYR A 66 23.24 15.35 -1.58
N GLY A 67 23.75 16.47 -1.05
CA GLY A 67 25.19 16.70 -0.93
C GLY A 67 25.92 16.71 -2.28
N GLY A 68 25.19 16.97 -3.37
CA GLY A 68 25.73 17.01 -4.73
C GLY A 68 25.83 15.64 -5.42
N ASP A 69 25.49 14.53 -4.76
CA ASP A 69 25.54 13.20 -5.38
C ASP A 69 24.21 12.86 -6.08
N ALA A 70 24.17 13.19 -7.36
CA ALA A 70 23.05 12.92 -8.26
C ALA A 70 22.71 11.42 -8.38
N LEU A 71 23.71 10.55 -8.38
CA LEU A 71 23.49 9.11 -8.56
C LEU A 71 22.92 8.50 -7.29
N LEU A 72 23.40 8.94 -6.13
CA LEU A 72 22.85 8.54 -4.84
C LEU A 72 21.40 9.00 -4.69
N ALA A 73 21.08 10.23 -5.09
CA ALA A 73 19.72 10.77 -5.09
C ALA A 73 18.76 9.91 -5.94
N CYS A 74 19.19 9.57 -7.17
CA CYS A 74 18.43 8.70 -8.06
C CYS A 74 18.20 7.32 -7.47
N ARG A 75 19.27 6.68 -6.98
CA ARG A 75 19.21 5.33 -6.42
C ARG A 75 18.32 5.27 -5.18
N GLY A 76 18.48 6.23 -4.26
CA GLY A 76 17.67 6.30 -3.04
C GLY A 76 16.19 6.52 -3.36
N SER A 77 15.88 7.39 -4.33
CA SER A 77 14.49 7.64 -4.74
C SER A 77 13.84 6.41 -5.37
N LEU A 78 14.56 5.68 -6.21
CA LEU A 78 14.08 4.41 -6.78
C LEU A 78 13.88 3.36 -5.70
N GLN A 79 14.84 3.19 -4.78
CA GLN A 79 14.75 2.26 -3.66
C GLN A 79 13.55 2.55 -2.77
N LEU A 80 13.29 3.83 -2.48
CA LEU A 80 12.13 4.25 -1.70
C LEU A 80 10.82 3.87 -2.40
N LYS A 81 10.70 4.11 -3.71
CA LYS A 81 9.50 3.73 -4.47
C LYS A 81 9.33 2.22 -4.55
N THR A 82 10.41 1.45 -4.71
CA THR A 82 10.35 -0.02 -4.62
C THR A 82 9.85 -0.49 -3.25
N ALA A 83 10.28 0.15 -2.17
CA ALA A 83 9.81 -0.16 -0.82
C ALA A 83 8.32 0.14 -0.64
N HIS A 84 7.86 1.30 -1.11
CA HIS A 84 6.43 1.65 -1.09
C HIS A 84 5.57 0.68 -1.91
N ILE A 85 5.98 0.37 -3.16
CA ILE A 85 5.28 -0.60 -4.01
C ILE A 85 5.16 -1.96 -3.32
N SER A 86 6.22 -2.40 -2.65
CA SER A 86 6.23 -3.67 -1.92
C SER A 86 5.30 -3.64 -0.70
N LEU A 87 5.28 -2.52 0.03
CA LEU A 87 4.36 -2.27 1.13
C LEU A 87 2.91 -2.31 0.66
N ASP A 88 2.56 -1.50 -0.35
CA ASP A 88 1.20 -1.35 -0.84
C ASP A 88 0.64 -2.69 -1.34
N ARG A 89 1.44 -3.47 -2.08
CA ARG A 89 1.07 -4.83 -2.50
C ARG A 89 0.77 -5.75 -1.33
N SER A 90 1.55 -5.66 -0.26
CA SER A 90 1.36 -6.50 0.92
C SER A 90 0.11 -6.11 1.70
N VAL A 91 -0.17 -4.81 1.79
CA VAL A 91 -1.40 -4.29 2.43
C VAL A 91 -2.64 -4.62 1.60
N LEU A 92 -2.57 -4.51 0.27
CA LEU A 92 -3.65 -4.90 -0.64
C LEU A 92 -4.02 -6.38 -0.49
N ALA A 93 -3.03 -7.27 -0.44
CA ALA A 93 -3.28 -8.70 -0.21
C ALA A 93 -3.97 -8.96 1.15
N ALA A 94 -3.59 -8.24 2.20
CA ALA A 94 -4.23 -8.34 3.51
C ALA A 94 -5.68 -7.80 3.49
N LEU A 95 -5.91 -6.68 2.78
CA LEU A 95 -7.24 -6.10 2.59
C LEU A 95 -8.16 -7.05 1.82
N ASP A 96 -7.69 -7.64 0.72
CA ASP A 96 -8.45 -8.61 -0.09
C ASP A 96 -8.87 -9.82 0.77
N ALA A 97 -7.93 -10.38 1.56
CA ALA A 97 -8.25 -11.50 2.47
C ALA A 97 -9.30 -11.12 3.53
N LYS A 98 -9.25 -9.90 4.07
CA LYS A 98 -10.25 -9.41 5.03
C LYS A 98 -11.60 -9.10 4.39
N ILE A 99 -11.62 -8.57 3.17
CA ILE A 99 -12.84 -8.36 2.39
C ILE A 99 -13.54 -9.70 2.18
N GLU A 100 -12.82 -10.72 1.72
CA GLU A 100 -13.38 -12.06 1.57
C GLU A 100 -13.91 -12.64 2.88
N ALA A 101 -13.17 -12.48 3.98
CA ALA A 101 -13.60 -12.96 5.29
C ALA A 101 -14.89 -12.26 5.75
N CYS A 102 -14.99 -10.94 5.53
CA CYS A 102 -16.17 -10.16 5.87
C CYS A 102 -17.38 -10.52 4.99
N MET A 103 -17.17 -10.75 3.70
CA MET A 103 -18.23 -11.24 2.79
C MET A 103 -18.79 -12.60 3.25
N ARG A 104 -17.91 -13.55 3.60
CA ARG A 104 -18.32 -14.86 4.15
C ARG A 104 -19.07 -14.74 5.48
N GLU A 105 -18.71 -13.78 6.33
CA GLU A 105 -19.42 -13.48 7.59
C GLU A 105 -20.85 -12.99 7.29
N ILE A 106 -21.01 -12.06 6.35
CA ILE A 106 -22.30 -11.52 5.92
C ILE A 106 -23.18 -12.62 5.32
N GLU A 107 -22.64 -13.44 4.41
CA GLU A 107 -23.36 -14.54 3.77
C GLU A 107 -23.87 -15.57 4.79
N ARG A 108 -23.06 -15.92 5.80
CA ARG A 108 -23.46 -16.85 6.87
C ARG A 108 -24.55 -16.27 7.78
N ALA A 109 -24.60 -14.96 7.93
CA ALA A 109 -25.60 -14.27 8.73
C ALA A 109 -26.95 -14.12 8.01
N GLN A 110 -27.00 -14.33 6.69
CA GLN A 110 -28.27 -14.34 5.97
C GLN A 110 -29.03 -15.64 6.30
N PRO A 111 -30.30 -15.55 6.72
CA PRO A 111 -31.09 -16.75 6.96
C PRO A 111 -31.19 -17.52 5.65
N GLN A 112 -30.72 -18.77 5.64
CA GLN A 112 -31.05 -19.69 4.57
C GLN A 112 -32.58 -19.74 4.52
N LEU A 113 -33.17 -19.12 3.51
CA LEU A 113 -34.56 -19.34 3.14
C LEU A 113 -34.64 -20.84 2.82
N ALA A 114 -35.01 -21.62 3.82
CA ALA A 114 -35.43 -23.00 3.62
C ALA A 114 -36.59 -22.93 2.63
N LEU A 115 -36.29 -23.28 1.38
CA LEU A 115 -37.29 -23.58 0.37
C LEU A 115 -38.11 -24.73 0.93
N PHE A 116 -39.26 -24.40 1.52
CA PHE A 116 -40.33 -25.34 1.81
C PHE A 116 -40.94 -25.83 0.49
#